data_AF-A0AAD7HSK6-F1
#
_entry.id   AF-A0AAD7HSK6-F1
#
_cell.length_a   1.000
_cell.length_b   1.000
_cell.length_c   1.000
_cell.angle_alpha   90.00
_cell.angle_beta   90.00
_cell.angle_gamma   90.00
#
_symmetry.space_group_name_H-M   'P 1'
#
loop_
_entity.id
_entity.type
_entity.pdbx_description
1 polymer ?
#
loop_
_entity_poly.entity_id
_entity_poly.type
_entity_poly.pdbx_seq_one_letter_code
_entity_poly.pdbx_strand_id
1 'polypeptide(L)'
;MIAVELPLRAVIAARMKSVHIVFRSDNQGVIGAPAAGRSFGIQENLILQHILQLFHDYDIWFSIRYVPSVDNIADGPSREVLPSHFQRFAYPPPTSRHLKDFIYLV
;
A
#
# COMPACT_ATOMS: atom_id res chain seq x y z
N MET A 1 -1.73 5.54 5.18
CA MET A 1 -2.41 4.30 4.72
C MET A 1 -2.26 4.02 3.22
N ILE A 2 -1.93 5.00 2.36
CA ILE A 2 -1.72 4.82 0.91
C ILE A 2 -0.75 3.67 0.58
N ALA A 3 0.32 3.50 1.37
CA ALA A 3 1.30 2.43 1.20
C ALA A 3 0.71 1.01 1.33
N VAL A 4 -0.46 0.85 1.97
CA VAL A 4 -1.19 -0.43 2.06
C VAL A 4 -2.22 -0.55 0.94
N GLU A 5 -2.93 0.55 0.65
CA GLU A 5 -4.01 0.56 -0.34
C GLU A 5 -3.51 0.37 -1.78
N LEU A 6 -2.39 0.99 -2.16
CA LEU A 6 -1.87 0.90 -3.53
C LEU A 6 -1.50 -0.55 -3.92
N PRO A 7 -0.71 -1.30 -3.13
CA PRO A 7 -0.46 -2.71 -3.42
C PRO A 7 -1.73 -3.56 -3.45
N LEU A 8 -2.69 -3.31 -2.54
CA LEU A 8 -3.98 -4.02 -2.55
C LEU A 8 -4.73 -3.79 -3.87
N ARG A 9 -4.82 -2.53 -4.33
CA ARG A 9 -5.44 -2.19 -5.62
C ARG A 9 -4.72 -2.86 -6.79
N ALA A 10 -3.40 -2.98 -6.76
CA ALA A 10 -2.64 -3.68 -7.79
C ALA A 10 -2.97 -5.19 -7.81
N VAL A 11 -3.06 -5.84 -6.64
CA VAL A 11 -3.46 -7.25 -6.53
C VAL A 11 -4.89 -7.47 -7.03
N ILE A 12 -5.82 -6.59 -6.67
CA ILE A 12 -7.21 -6.60 -7.16
C ILE A 12 -7.25 -6.43 -8.68
N ALA A 13 -6.51 -5.46 -9.23
CA ALA A 13 -6.45 -5.21 -10.66
C ALA A 13 -5.85 -6.39 -11.43
N ALA A 14 -4.88 -7.10 -10.84
CA ALA A 14 -4.31 -8.34 -11.36
C ALA A 14 -5.26 -9.54 -11.25
N ARG A 15 -6.47 -9.37 -10.70
CA ARG A 15 -7.50 -10.40 -10.50
C ARG A 15 -7.02 -11.59 -9.66
N MET A 16 -6.06 -11.36 -8.78
CA MET A 16 -5.64 -12.35 -7.79
C MET A 16 -6.74 -12.50 -6.74
N LYS A 17 -7.00 -13.74 -6.31
CA LYS A 17 -8.02 -14.09 -5.31
C LYS A 17 -7.43 -15.07 -4.31
N SER A 18 -7.94 -15.05 -3.08
CA SER A 18 -7.53 -15.97 -2.02
C SER A 18 -6.01 -15.94 -1.79
N VAL A 19 -5.42 -14.73 -1.84
CA VAL A 19 -3.99 -14.51 -1.64
C VAL A 19 -3.72 -13.83 -0.30
N HIS A 20 -2.53 -14.05 0.23
CA HIS A 20 -2.05 -13.41 1.46
C HIS A 20 -0.91 -12.44 1.14
N ILE A 21 -1.14 -11.14 1.38
CA ILE A 21 -0.14 -10.08 1.16
C ILE A 21 0.64 -9.83 2.44
N VAL A 22 1.97 -9.87 2.36
CA VAL A 22 2.85 -9.52 3.48
C VAL A 22 3.45 -8.14 3.26
N PHE A 23 2.99 -7.16 4.04
CA PHE A 23 3.55 -5.82 4.04
C PHE A 23 4.76 -5.77 4.97
N ARG A 24 5.82 -5.07 4.54
CA ARG A 24 7.00 -4.80 5.36
C ARG A 24 7.07 -3.29 5.56
N SER A 25 7.08 -2.83 6.81
CA SER A 25 7.09 -1.40 7.12
C SER A 25 7.92 -1.13 8.38
N ASP A 26 8.55 0.02 8.43
CA ASP A 26 9.16 0.62 9.62
C ASP A 26 8.22 1.61 10.32
N ASN A 27 7.08 1.94 9.71
CA ASN A 27 6.13 2.92 10.21
C ASN A 27 5.17 2.30 11.24
N GLN A 28 5.31 2.72 12.50
CA GLN A 28 4.50 2.20 13.62
C GLN A 28 2.99 2.45 13.47
N GLY A 29 2.59 3.55 12.83
CA GLY A 29 1.18 3.81 12.53
C GLY A 29 0.60 2.80 11.54
N VAL A 30 1.39 2.42 10.54
CA VAL A 30 1.01 1.39 9.56
C VAL A 30 0.96 -0.01 10.18
N ILE A 31 1.90 -0.32 11.07
CA ILE A 31 1.97 -1.62 11.75
C ILE A 31 0.83 -1.75 12.78
N GLY A 32 0.64 -0.73 13.61
CA GLY A 32 -0.26 -0.78 14.74
C GLY A 32 -1.73 -0.59 14.38
N ALA A 33 -2.06 0.29 13.42
CA ALA A 33 -3.45 0.64 13.16
C ALA A 33 -4.32 -0.54 12.65
N PRO A 34 -3.85 -1.38 11.71
CA PRO A 34 -4.62 -2.53 11.26
C PRO A 34 -4.75 -3.62 12.32
N ALA A 35 -3.70 -3.86 13.11
CA ALA A 35 -3.75 -4.81 14.23
C ALA A 35 -4.71 -4.35 15.34
N ALA A 36 -4.78 -3.04 15.58
CA ALA A 36 -5.69 -2.44 16.56
C ALA A 36 -7.12 -2.22 16.02
N GLY A 37 -7.33 -2.40 14.72
CA GLY A 37 -8.60 -2.08 14.04
C GLY A 37 -8.97 -0.58 14.04
N ARG A 38 -8.04 0.31 14.39
CA ARG A 38 -8.28 1.76 14.47
C ARG A 38 -6.99 2.58 14.29
N SER A 39 -7.12 3.78 13.72
CA SER A 39 -6.08 4.83 13.76
C SER A 39 -6.46 5.96 14.72
N PHE A 40 -5.50 6.85 15.02
CA PHE A 40 -5.71 8.00 15.91
C PHE A 40 -6.56 9.11 15.27
N GLY A 41 -6.41 9.35 13.97
CA GLY A 41 -7.16 10.39 13.24
C GLY A 41 -8.46 9.88 12.61
N ILE A 42 -9.52 10.71 12.58
CA ILE A 42 -10.81 10.37 11.95
C ILE A 42 -10.62 9.98 10.48
N GLN A 43 -9.89 10.80 9.71
CA GLN A 43 -9.65 10.55 8.29
C GLN A 43 -8.84 9.27 8.05
N GLU A 44 -7.80 9.04 8.85
CA GLU A 44 -7.00 7.81 8.77
C GLU A 44 -7.82 6.57 9.11
N ASN A 45 -8.73 6.69 10.08
CA ASN A 45 -9.60 5.60 10.49
C ASN A 45 -10.62 5.24 9.40
N LEU A 46 -11.19 6.25 8.72
CA LEU A 46 -12.07 6.04 7.56
C LEU A 46 -11.32 5.32 6.42
N ILE A 47 -10.08 5.73 6.13
CA ILE A 47 -9.24 5.07 5.13
C ILE A 47 -8.92 3.63 5.56
N LEU A 48 -8.58 3.41 6.83
CA LEU A 48 -8.31 2.06 7.35
C LEU A 48 -9.53 1.15 7.21
N GLN A 49 -10.72 1.62 7.60
CA GLN A 49 -11.97 0.87 7.44
C GLN A 49 -12.23 0.51 5.98
N HIS A 50 -12.02 1.47 5.07
CA HIS A 50 -12.15 1.21 3.63
C HIS A 50 -11.17 0.13 3.14
N ILE A 51 -9.91 0.18 3.56
CA ILE A 51 -8.90 -0.83 3.21
C ILE A 51 -9.29 -2.21 3.74
N LEU A 52 -9.73 -2.31 5.00
CA LEU A 52 -10.18 -3.57 5.61
C LEU A 52 -11.39 -4.15 4.87
N GLN A 53 -12.33 -3.29 4.45
CA GLN A 53 -13.47 -3.70 3.63
C GLN A 53 -13.01 -4.29 2.28
N LEU A 54 -12.04 -3.65 1.62
CA LEU A 54 -11.49 -4.17 0.35
C LEU A 54 -10.80 -5.53 0.52
N PHE A 55 -10.05 -5.74 1.60
CA PHE A 55 -9.47 -7.06 1.88
C PHE A 55 -10.56 -8.13 2.01
N HIS A 56 -11.63 -7.82 2.73
CA HIS A 56 -12.77 -8.71 2.90
C HIS A 56 -13.50 -8.99 1.58
N ASP A 57 -13.89 -7.95 0.83
CA ASP A 57 -14.72 -8.09 -0.38
C ASP A 57 -14.04 -8.86 -1.51
N TYR A 58 -12.71 -8.83 -1.56
CA TYR A 58 -11.92 -9.49 -2.60
C TYR A 58 -11.31 -10.82 -2.14
N ASP A 59 -11.63 -11.30 -0.93
CA ASP A 59 -11.06 -12.51 -0.34
C ASP A 59 -9.52 -12.47 -0.35
N ILE A 60 -8.97 -11.38 0.18
CA ILE A 60 -7.52 -11.15 0.30
C ILE A 60 -7.17 -11.00 1.77
N TRP A 61 -6.18 -11.77 2.22
CA TRP A 61 -5.64 -11.63 3.57
C TRP A 61 -4.40 -10.76 3.56
N PHE A 62 -4.06 -10.19 4.72
CA PHE A 62 -2.78 -9.52 4.87
C PHE A 62 -2.17 -9.70 6.25
N SER A 63 -0.86 -9.52 6.31
CA SER A 63 -0.10 -9.34 7.54
C SER A 63 0.92 -8.22 7.35
N ILE A 64 1.29 -7.59 8.46
CA ILE A 64 2.30 -6.53 8.47
C ILE A 64 3.45 -6.99 9.34
N ARG A 65 4.67 -6.96 8.78
CA ARG A 65 5.91 -7.26 9.49
C ARG A 65 6.72 -5.99 9.64
N TYR A 66 7.16 -5.74 10.87
CA TYR A 66 8.15 -4.70 11.12
C TYR A 66 9.45 -5.02 10.38
N VAL A 67 10.04 -4.00 9.75
CA VAL A 67 11.44 -4.02 9.29
C VAL A 67 12.13 -2.75 9.78
N PRO A 68 13.42 -2.79 10.14
CA PRO A 68 14.20 -1.58 10.37
C PRO A 68 14.28 -0.73 9.10
N SER A 69 14.36 0.61 9.24
CA SER A 69 14.45 1.53 8.10
C SER A 69 15.65 1.23 7.18
N VAL A 70 16.77 0.77 7.75
CA VAL A 70 17.96 0.36 6.97
C VAL A 70 17.71 -0.84 6.05
N ASP A 71 16.72 -1.67 6.37
CA ASP A 71 16.32 -2.85 5.59
C ASP A 71 15.05 -2.59 4.75
N ASN A 72 14.48 -1.39 4.86
CA ASN A 72 13.27 -1.01 4.14
C ASN A 72 13.62 -0.58 2.71
N ILE A 73 13.51 -1.52 1.76
CA ILE A 73 13.77 -1.26 0.33
C ILE A 73 12.90 -0.14 -0.27
N ALA A 74 11.79 0.23 0.39
CA ALA A 74 10.92 1.32 -0.05
C ALA A 74 11.41 2.72 0.39
N ASP A 75 12.37 2.80 1.34
CA ASP A 75 12.86 4.07 1.89
C ASP A 75 13.74 4.85 0.89
N GLY A 76 14.53 4.15 0.07
CA GLY A 76 15.30 4.78 -1.01
C GLY A 76 14.39 5.49 -2.03
N PRO A 77 13.47 4.76 -2.69
CA PRO A 77 12.54 5.33 -3.65
C PRO A 77 11.65 6.45 -3.08
N SER A 78 11.22 6.35 -1.82
CA SER A 78 10.40 7.39 -1.17
C SER A 78 11.19 8.68 -0.86
N ARG A 79 12.53 8.61 -0.86
CA ARG A 79 13.46 9.74 -0.71
C ARG A 79 14.11 10.15 -2.02
N GLU A 80 13.46 9.86 -3.15
CA GLU A 80 13.91 10.20 -4.50
C GLU A 80 15.23 9.50 -4.92
N VAL A 81 15.69 8.50 -4.16
CA VAL A 81 16.80 7.63 -4.57
C VAL A 81 16.24 6.56 -5.49
N LEU A 82 16.18 6.91 -6.78
CA LEU A 82 15.56 6.05 -7.78
C LEU A 82 16.42 4.80 -8.05
N PRO A 83 15.83 3.58 -8.03
CA PRO A 83 16.54 2.36 -8.35
C PRO A 83 16.94 2.35 -9.83
N SER A 84 17.70 1.34 -10.27
CA SER A 84 18.07 1.23 -11.69
C SER A 84 16.84 1.22 -12.61
N HIS A 85 16.97 1.69 -13.85
CA HIS A 85 15.84 1.79 -14.78
C HIS A 85 15.08 0.46 -14.96
N PHE A 86 15.79 -0.67 -14.90
CA PHE A 86 15.21 -2.03 -14.97
C PHE A 86 14.31 -2.40 -13.79
N GLN A 87 14.45 -1.73 -12.65
CA GLN A 87 13.67 -1.97 -11.44
C GLN A 87 12.48 -1.02 -11.31
N ARG A 88 12.31 -0.09 -12.26
CA ARG A 88 11.20 0.88 -12.26
C ARG A 88 10.04 0.34 -13.09
N PHE A 89 8.82 0.64 -12.65
CA PHE A 89 7.65 0.46 -13.50
C PHE A 89 7.69 1.47 -14.65
N ALA A 90 7.10 1.10 -15.79
CA ALA A 90 6.93 2.02 -16.91
C ALA A 90 6.12 3.24 -16.46
N TYR A 91 6.56 4.42 -16.88
CA TYR A 91 5.90 5.69 -16.59
C TYR A 91 5.17 6.20 -17.86
N PRO A 92 3.91 6.67 -17.74
CA PRO A 92 3.07 6.62 -16.56
C PRO A 92 2.59 5.19 -16.27
N PRO A 93 2.41 4.80 -14.99
CA PRO A 93 1.88 3.49 -14.67
C PRO A 93 0.49 3.31 -15.30
N PRO A 94 0.15 2.12 -15.82
CA PRO A 94 -1.20 1.86 -16.30
C PRO A 94 -2.18 1.96 -15.13
N THR A 95 -2.92 3.06 -15.09
CA THR A 95 -3.87 3.39 -14.02
C THR A 95 -5.29 3.37 -14.52
N SER A 96 -6.21 2.90 -13.67
CA SER A 96 -7.65 2.94 -13.96
C SER A 96 -8.13 4.39 -14.08
N ARG A 97 -9.10 4.64 -14.96
CA ARG A 97 -9.58 6.00 -15.28
C ARG A 97 -9.97 6.82 -14.04
N HIS A 98 -10.56 6.18 -13.03
CA HIS A 98 -11.01 6.84 -11.80
C HIS A 98 -9.89 7.21 -10.83
N LEU A 99 -8.65 6.73 -11.03
CA LEU A 99 -7.49 7.10 -10.21
C LEU A 99 -6.67 8.24 -10.83
N LYS A 100 -6.91 8.58 -12.11
CA LYS A 100 -6.16 9.63 -12.81
C LYS A 100 -6.30 11.00 -12.16
N ASP A 101 -7.46 11.31 -11.62
CA ASP A 101 -7.74 12.60 -10.99
C ASP A 101 -7.05 12.77 -9.62
N PHE A 102 -6.55 11.67 -9.04
CA PHE A 102 -5.88 11.66 -7.73
C PHE A 102 -4.36 11.49 -7.83
N ILE A 103 -3.84 11.25 -9.04
CA ILE A 103 -2.40 11.10 -9.29
C ILE A 103 -1.92 12.39 -9.94
N TYR A 104 -1.39 13.30 -9.12
CA TYR A 104 -0.70 14.49 -9.62
C TYR A 104 0.68 14.07 -10.11
N LEU A 105 0.83 14.03 -11.43
CA LEU A 105 2.10 13.79 -12.11
C LEU A 105 2.82 15.13 -12.25
N VAL A 106 3.87 15.36 -11.47
CA VAL A 106 4.79 16.50 -11.60
C VAL A 106 5.98 16.07 -12.45
#